data_AF-A0AA44ZHC4-F1
#
_entry.id   AF-A0AA44ZHC4-F1
#
_cell.length_a   1.000
_cell.length_b   1.000
_cell.length_c   1.000
_cell.angle_alpha   90.00
_cell.angle_beta   90.00
_cell.angle_gamma   90.00
#
_symmetry.space_group_name_H-M   'P 1'
#
loop_
_entity.id
_entity.type
_entity.pdbx_description
1 polymer ?
#
loop_
_entity_poly.entity_id
_entity_poly.type
_entity_poly.pdbx_seq_one_letter_code
_entity_poly.pdbx_strand_id
1 'polypeptide(L)'
;MKPLNFSGGSLDCLRQFPENAKQAAGYQLQEKPENRGRRFGIGGKTLQQIDSGKEIMESQTFASVFDALCDTPAEAANMRLRAGLMMHIADTVRENGWTQKQAAEHCGLTRPRINDLLNGKIDKFSLDALVNINAGLGQCISLSFAPA
;
A
#
# COMPACT_ATOMS: atom_id res chain seq x y z
N MET A 1 12.86 4.35 4.36
CA MET A 1 11.84 3.57 3.63
C MET A 1 12.19 2.10 3.78
N LYS A 2 11.28 1.26 4.31
CA LYS A 2 11.52 -0.18 4.45
C LYS A 2 11.11 -0.90 3.15
N PRO A 3 11.90 -1.89 2.68
CA PRO A 3 11.57 -2.63 1.46
C PRO A 3 10.49 -3.68 1.72
N LEU A 4 9.47 -3.70 0.85
CA LEU A 4 8.38 -4.66 0.86
C LEU A 4 8.78 -5.91 0.06
N ASN A 5 8.61 -7.10 0.63
CA ASN A 5 8.78 -8.37 -0.08
C ASN A 5 7.42 -9.07 -0.23
N PHE A 6 7.04 -9.36 -1.47
CA PHE A 6 5.81 -10.07 -1.82
C PHE A 6 6.07 -11.58 -1.85
N SER A 7 5.20 -12.40 -1.24
CA SER A 7 5.26 -13.86 -1.37
C SER A 7 3.86 -14.48 -1.51
N GLY A 8 3.71 -15.35 -2.51
CA GLY A 8 2.52 -16.19 -2.77
C GLY A 8 1.51 -15.62 -3.79
N GLY A 9 1.25 -16.37 -4.87
CA GLY A 9 0.28 -16.11 -5.96
C GLY A 9 0.54 -14.87 -6.85
N SER A 10 1.08 -13.81 -6.25
CA SER A 10 1.30 -12.49 -6.85
C SER A 10 2.40 -12.47 -7.92
N LEU A 11 3.22 -13.52 -8.02
CA LEU A 11 4.22 -13.65 -9.08
C LEU A 11 3.60 -14.03 -10.44
N ASP A 12 2.43 -14.70 -10.45
CA ASP A 12 1.71 -15.02 -11.69
C ASP A 12 1.00 -13.79 -12.25
N CYS A 13 0.50 -12.90 -11.39
CA CYS A 13 0.01 -11.57 -11.79
C CYS A 13 1.09 -10.71 -12.45
N LEU A 14 2.36 -10.85 -12.07
CA LEU A 14 3.48 -10.13 -12.69
C LEU A 14 3.87 -10.68 -14.08
N ARG A 15 3.54 -11.94 -14.38
CA ARG A 15 3.76 -12.52 -15.72
C ARG A 15 2.74 -12.02 -16.75
N GLN A 16 1.61 -11.49 -16.31
CA GLN A 16 0.54 -10.95 -17.17
C GLN A 16 0.75 -9.48 -17.56
N PHE A 17 1.83 -8.84 -17.12
CA PHE A 17 2.15 -7.49 -17.56
C PHE A 17 2.67 -7.48 -19.01
N PRO A 18 2.16 -6.58 -19.86
CA PRO A 18 2.59 -6.46 -21.25
C PRO A 18 4.07 -6.09 -21.33
N GLU A 19 4.79 -6.71 -22.27
CA GLU A 19 6.26 -6.64 -22.42
C GLU A 19 6.81 -5.21 -22.52
N ASN A 20 6.00 -4.26 -23.00
CA ASN A 20 6.39 -2.85 -23.10
C ASN A 20 6.65 -2.20 -21.72
N ALA A 21 6.00 -2.67 -20.65
CA ALA A 21 6.20 -2.17 -19.30
C ALA A 21 7.51 -2.69 -18.67
N LYS A 22 8.01 -3.86 -19.10
CA LYS A 22 9.25 -4.46 -18.59
C LYS A 22 10.50 -3.76 -19.14
N GLN A 23 10.43 -3.25 -20.37
CA GLN A 23 11.56 -2.58 -21.03
C GLN A 23 11.84 -1.17 -20.48
N ALA A 24 10.83 -0.47 -19.96
CA ALA A 24 11.01 0.86 -19.34
C ALA A 24 11.81 0.82 -18.03
N ALA A 25 11.96 -0.35 -17.41
CA ALA A 25 12.61 -0.52 -16.12
C ALA A 25 14.13 -0.81 -16.19
N GLY A 26 14.74 -0.86 -17.38
CA GLY A 26 16.21 -0.87 -17.53
C GLY A 26 16.95 -2.08 -16.95
N TYR A 27 16.31 -3.25 -16.82
CA TYR A 27 16.98 -4.47 -16.36
C TYR A 27 17.62 -5.24 -17.51
N GLN A 28 18.95 -5.11 -17.65
CA GLN A 28 19.78 -6.11 -18.34
C GLN A 28 19.94 -7.33 -17.43
N LEU A 29 19.29 -8.44 -17.78
CA LEU A 29 19.60 -9.75 -17.22
C LEU A 29 21.02 -10.12 -17.65
N GLN A 30 22.02 -9.90 -16.78
CA GLN A 30 23.33 -10.48 -16.99
C GLN A 30 23.24 -11.98 -16.75
N GLU A 31 23.49 -12.72 -17.83
CA GLU A 31 23.60 -14.16 -17.87
C GLU A 31 24.67 -14.66 -16.87
N LYS A 32 24.30 -15.68 -16.12
CA LYS A 32 25.16 -16.39 -15.17
C LYS A 32 26.23 -17.16 -15.95
N PRO A 33 27.54 -17.08 -15.63
CA PRO A 33 28.45 -18.06 -16.17
C PRO A 33 28.48 -19.29 -15.28
N GLU A 34 28.30 -20.38 -16.00
CA GLU A 34 28.34 -21.78 -15.66
C GLU A 34 29.71 -22.22 -15.11
N ASN A 35 29.64 -23.29 -14.33
CA ASN A 35 30.69 -23.94 -13.56
C ASN A 35 31.82 -24.51 -14.45
N ARG A 36 33.10 -24.24 -14.14
CA ARG A 36 34.22 -25.08 -14.59
C ARG A 36 35.39 -24.99 -13.60
N GLY A 37 35.77 -26.13 -13.03
CA GLY A 37 36.58 -26.19 -11.81
C GLY A 37 38.10 -26.15 -11.96
N ARG A 38 38.79 -26.37 -10.83
CA ARG A 38 40.06 -27.10 -10.66
C ARG A 38 40.49 -27.08 -9.18
N ARG A 39 40.93 -28.23 -8.68
CA ARG A 39 41.66 -28.42 -7.39
C ARG A 39 43.00 -27.67 -7.42
N PHE A 40 43.49 -27.16 -6.27
CA PHE A 40 44.87 -27.32 -5.77
C PHE A 40 45.03 -26.75 -4.34
N GLY A 41 45.48 -27.60 -3.40
CA GLY A 41 46.63 -27.38 -2.49
C GLY A 41 46.61 -26.37 -1.31
N ILE A 42 46.60 -26.94 -0.09
CA ILE A 42 47.46 -26.73 1.11
C ILE A 42 47.71 -25.31 1.66
N GLY A 43 47.48 -25.15 2.97
CA GLY A 43 48.30 -24.28 3.84
C GLY A 43 47.49 -23.26 4.64
N GLY A 44 47.47 -23.44 5.96
CA GLY A 44 46.72 -22.58 6.87
C GLY A 44 47.25 -21.15 6.98
N LYS A 45 46.38 -20.28 7.51
CA LYS A 45 46.67 -19.25 8.51
C LYS A 45 45.38 -18.57 8.98
N THR A 46 45.47 -18.06 10.19
CA THR A 46 44.46 -17.72 11.20
C THR A 46 43.93 -16.28 11.07
N LEU A 47 42.86 -15.99 11.85
CA LEU A 47 42.34 -14.67 12.32
C LEU A 47 41.51 -13.91 11.26
N GLN A 48 40.31 -13.38 11.52
CA GLN A 48 39.68 -12.85 12.73
C GLN A 48 38.14 -12.89 12.60
N GLN A 49 37.47 -12.87 13.75
CA GLN A 49 36.03 -12.73 13.95
C GLN A 49 35.39 -11.65 13.06
N ILE A 50 34.18 -11.92 12.55
CA ILE A 50 33.20 -10.90 12.16
C ILE A 50 31.83 -11.26 12.74
N ASP A 51 31.56 -10.64 13.88
CA ASP A 51 30.31 -10.07 14.36
C ASP A 51 28.98 -10.70 13.93
N SER A 52 28.38 -11.38 14.90
CA SER A 52 27.05 -11.07 15.45
C SER A 52 26.24 -10.01 14.70
N GLY A 53 25.10 -10.41 14.13
CA GLY A 53 24.09 -9.43 13.70
C GLY A 53 23.21 -9.84 12.54
N LYS A 54 22.90 -11.12 12.34
CA LYS A 54 21.75 -11.47 11.49
C LYS A 54 20.50 -11.36 12.35
N GLU A 55 20.02 -10.13 12.50
CA GLU A 55 18.73 -9.82 13.11
C GLU A 55 17.67 -10.61 12.32
N ILE A 56 17.21 -11.69 12.93
CA ILE A 56 16.05 -12.47 12.49
C ILE A 56 14.86 -11.54 12.67
N MET A 57 14.57 -10.75 11.64
CA MET A 57 13.43 -9.84 11.65
C MET A 57 12.17 -10.71 11.61
N GLU A 58 11.56 -10.89 12.78
CA GLU A 58 10.33 -11.66 12.96
C GLU A 58 9.25 -11.11 12.02
N SER A 59 8.67 -11.99 11.20
CA SER A 59 7.54 -11.63 10.35
C SER A 59 6.31 -11.54 11.25
N GLN A 60 5.93 -10.31 11.59
CA GLN A 60 4.72 -10.04 12.36
C GLN A 60 3.51 -10.04 11.41
N THR A 61 2.48 -10.80 11.79
CA THR A 61 1.20 -10.83 11.08
C THR A 61 0.24 -9.86 11.75
N PHE A 62 -0.33 -8.94 10.98
CA PHE A 62 -1.30 -7.95 11.47
C PHE A 62 -2.67 -8.25 10.88
N ALA A 63 -3.73 -8.00 11.67
CA ALA A 63 -5.11 -8.19 11.22
C ALA A 63 -5.55 -7.18 10.15
N SER A 64 -4.90 -6.01 10.10
CA SER A 64 -5.16 -4.98 9.11
C SER A 64 -3.89 -4.22 8.78
N VAL A 65 -3.81 -3.71 7.55
CA VAL A 65 -2.70 -2.86 7.07
C VAL A 65 -2.50 -1.65 7.99
N PHE A 66 -3.58 -1.10 8.53
CA PHE A 66 -3.49 0.03 9.46
C PHE A 66 -2.93 -0.35 10.83
N ASP A 67 -3.11 -1.60 11.28
CA ASP A 67 -2.51 -2.05 12.55
C ASP A 67 -0.99 -2.25 12.39
N ALA A 68 -0.50 -2.44 11.15
CA ALA A 68 0.93 -2.49 10.83
C ALA A 68 1.56 -1.11 10.60
N LEU A 69 0.74 -0.11 10.24
CA LEU A 69 1.21 1.23 9.84
C LEU A 69 1.05 2.30 10.94
N CYS A 70 0.08 2.16 11.83
CA CYS A 70 -0.23 3.16 12.85
C CYS A 70 0.43 2.82 14.19
N ASP A 71 0.82 3.86 14.93
CA ASP A 71 1.51 3.69 16.22
C ASP A 71 0.55 3.31 17.35
N THR A 72 -0.74 3.60 17.18
CA THR A 72 -1.77 3.33 18.18
C THR A 72 -3.02 2.64 17.61
N PRO A 73 -3.71 1.79 18.38
CA PRO A 73 -4.98 1.20 17.95
C PRO A 73 -6.06 2.23 17.61
N ALA A 74 -6.07 3.36 18.33
CA ALA A 74 -7.01 4.46 18.11
C ALA A 74 -6.78 5.12 16.74
N GLU A 75 -5.52 5.34 16.38
CA GLU A 75 -5.16 5.86 15.06
C GLU A 75 -5.50 4.87 13.94
N ALA A 76 -5.18 3.58 14.13
CA ALA A 76 -5.52 2.53 13.17
C ALA A 76 -7.04 2.45 12.92
N ALA A 77 -7.85 2.54 13.99
CA ALA A 77 -9.31 2.60 13.88
C ALA A 77 -9.79 3.84 13.11
N ASN A 78 -9.20 5.01 13.39
CA ASN A 78 -9.54 6.25 12.70
C ASN A 78 -9.20 6.17 11.20
N MET A 79 -8.01 5.67 10.86
CA MET A 79 -7.58 5.49 9.47
C MET A 79 -8.45 4.50 8.72
N ARG A 80 -8.84 3.38 9.36
CA ARG A 80 -9.80 2.42 8.78
C ARG A 80 -11.12 3.09 8.42
N LEU A 81 -11.72 3.84 9.35
CA LEU A 81 -12.99 4.52 9.12
C LEU A 81 -12.89 5.58 8.02
N ARG A 82 -11.85 6.41 8.05
CA ARG A 82 -11.62 7.43 7.02
C ARG A 82 -11.41 6.80 5.64
N ALA A 83 -10.63 5.72 5.57
CA ALA A 83 -10.38 5.02 4.31
C ALA A 83 -11.68 4.43 3.75
N GLY A 84 -12.49 3.79 4.60
CA GLY A 84 -13.80 3.26 4.21
C GLY A 84 -14.73 4.32 3.64
N LEU A 85 -14.89 5.45 4.34
CA LEU A 85 -15.73 6.55 3.88
C LEU A 85 -15.21 7.20 2.59
N MET A 86 -13.89 7.37 2.47
CA MET A 86 -13.28 7.96 1.27
C MET A 86 -13.44 7.04 0.06
N MET A 87 -13.28 5.73 0.23
CA MET A 87 -13.54 4.74 -0.82
C MET A 87 -15.00 4.79 -1.25
N HIS A 88 -15.94 4.81 -0.29
CA HIS A 88 -17.37 4.87 -0.61
C HIS A 88 -17.76 6.11 -1.42
N ILE A 89 -17.23 7.30 -1.06
CA ILE A 89 -17.43 8.52 -1.84
C ILE A 89 -16.84 8.35 -3.25
N ALA A 90 -15.62 7.83 -3.37
CA ALA A 90 -14.96 7.64 -4.65
C ALA A 90 -15.72 6.66 -5.56
N ASP A 91 -16.28 5.58 -4.99
CA ASP A 91 -17.10 4.62 -5.72
C ASP A 91 -18.42 5.25 -6.16
N THR A 92 -19.08 6.01 -5.29
CA THR A 92 -20.29 6.76 -5.63
C THR A 92 -20.05 7.70 -6.81
N VAL A 93 -18.92 8.42 -6.82
CA VAL A 93 -18.53 9.30 -7.94
C VAL A 93 -18.34 8.51 -9.25
N ARG A 94 -17.73 7.33 -9.18
CA ARG A 94 -17.50 6.46 -10.35
C ARG A 94 -18.80 5.85 -10.88
N GLU A 95 -19.64 5.33 -10.01
CA GLU A 95 -20.92 4.70 -10.35
C GLU A 95 -21.88 5.67 -11.04
N ASN A 96 -21.89 6.93 -10.60
CA ASN A 96 -22.68 7.98 -11.24
C ASN A 96 -22.04 8.55 -12.51
N GLY A 97 -20.81 8.11 -12.87
CA GLY A 97 -20.09 8.59 -14.06
C GLY A 97 -19.75 10.08 -14.02
N TRP A 98 -19.63 10.67 -12.82
CA TRP A 98 -19.43 12.10 -12.68
C TRP A 98 -18.01 12.52 -13.07
N THR A 99 -17.92 13.63 -13.80
CA THR A 99 -16.66 14.35 -13.94
C THR A 99 -16.24 14.95 -12.60
N GLN A 100 -14.95 15.28 -12.44
CA GLN A 100 -14.47 15.96 -11.22
C GLN A 100 -15.22 17.27 -10.92
N LYS A 101 -15.72 17.96 -11.95
CA LYS A 101 -16.51 19.19 -11.77
C LYS A 101 -17.89 18.88 -11.20
N GLN A 102 -18.58 17.87 -11.73
CA GLN A 102 -19.89 17.44 -11.21
C GLN A 102 -19.76 16.90 -9.78
N ALA A 103 -18.74 16.07 -9.51
CA ALA A 103 -18.47 15.58 -8.17
C ALA A 103 -18.19 16.72 -7.18
N ALA A 104 -17.51 17.79 -7.62
CA ALA A 104 -17.30 18.98 -6.80
C ALA A 104 -18.62 19.67 -6.42
N GLU A 105 -19.53 19.80 -7.38
CA GLU A 105 -20.87 20.38 -7.16
C GLU A 105 -21.72 19.49 -6.23
N HIS A 106 -21.76 18.17 -6.46
CA HIS A 106 -22.54 17.23 -5.64
C HIS A 106 -21.99 17.04 -4.22
N CYS A 107 -20.68 16.97 -4.07
CA CYS A 107 -20.04 16.83 -2.75
C CYS A 107 -19.91 18.16 -1.99
N GLY A 108 -20.25 19.30 -2.60
CA GLY A 108 -20.05 20.63 -2.01
C GLY A 108 -18.58 20.99 -1.79
N LEU A 109 -17.68 20.49 -2.64
CA LEU A 109 -16.23 20.68 -2.51
C LEU A 109 -15.67 21.47 -3.70
N THR A 110 -14.45 21.98 -3.57
CA THR A 110 -13.71 22.55 -4.71
C THR A 110 -13.10 21.44 -5.56
N ARG A 111 -12.87 21.70 -6.86
CA ARG A 111 -12.24 20.73 -7.78
C ARG A 111 -10.88 20.18 -7.29
N PRO A 112 -9.94 21.00 -6.76
CA PRO A 112 -8.68 20.47 -6.23
C PRO A 112 -8.90 19.52 -5.05
N ARG A 113 -9.89 19.81 -4.20
CA ARG A 113 -10.22 18.98 -3.04
C ARG A 113 -10.87 17.65 -3.46
N ILE A 114 -11.71 17.65 -4.49
CA ILE A 114 -12.19 16.41 -5.12
C ILE A 114 -11.02 15.60 -5.68
N ASN A 115 -10.07 16.23 -6.36
CA ASN A 115 -8.90 15.53 -6.86
C ASN A 115 -8.09 14.90 -5.72
N ASP A 116 -7.90 15.61 -4.60
CA ASP A 116 -7.25 15.04 -3.41
C ASP A 116 -8.02 13.84 -2.85
N LEU A 117 -9.36 13.92 -2.79
CA LEU A 117 -10.23 12.85 -2.32
C LEU A 117 -10.14 11.60 -3.22
N LEU A 118 -10.26 11.79 -4.53
CA LEU A 118 -10.23 10.69 -5.50
C LEU A 118 -8.84 10.03 -5.61
N ASN A 119 -7.77 10.76 -5.28
CA ASN A 119 -6.42 10.24 -5.20
C ASN A 119 -6.07 9.63 -3.82
N GLY A 120 -7.04 9.53 -2.91
CA GLY A 120 -6.83 8.85 -1.63
C GLY A 120 -5.97 9.62 -0.63
N LYS A 121 -5.92 10.96 -0.69
CA LYS A 121 -5.16 11.80 0.26
C LYS A 121 -5.83 11.88 1.63
N ILE A 122 -5.87 10.75 2.33
CA ILE A 122 -6.59 10.54 3.59
C ILE A 122 -6.16 11.51 4.72
N ASP A 123 -4.90 11.94 4.69
CA ASP A 123 -4.29 12.90 5.61
C ASP A 123 -4.95 14.29 5.52
N LYS A 124 -5.51 14.65 4.37
CA LYS A 124 -6.15 15.96 4.13
C LYS A 124 -7.61 16.03 4.58
N PHE A 125 -8.19 14.91 4.99
CA PHE A 125 -9.60 14.80 5.35
C PHE A 125 -9.75 14.32 6.79
N SER A 126 -10.47 15.10 7.59
CA SER A 126 -10.95 14.63 8.89
C SER A 126 -12.08 13.62 8.69
N LEU A 127 -12.30 12.77 9.69
CA LEU A 127 -13.44 11.86 9.71
C LEU A 127 -14.76 12.62 9.58
N ASP A 128 -14.92 13.71 10.33
CA ASP A 128 -16.09 14.59 10.29
C ASP A 128 -16.35 15.15 8.87
N ALA A 129 -15.32 15.61 8.17
CA ALA A 129 -15.48 16.10 6.81
C ALA A 129 -16.01 15.00 5.86
N LEU A 130 -15.50 13.78 5.98
CA LEU A 130 -15.96 12.65 5.16
C LEU A 130 -17.40 12.25 5.48
N VAL A 131 -17.80 12.29 6.75
CA VAL A 131 -19.19 12.09 7.17
C VAL A 131 -20.10 13.13 6.54
N ASN A 132 -19.73 14.42 6.62
CA ASN A 132 -20.51 15.52 6.04
C ASN A 132 -20.63 15.41 4.52
N ILE A 133 -19.58 14.98 3.82
CA ILE A 133 -19.62 14.76 2.36
C ILE A 133 -20.59 13.62 2.01
N ASN A 134 -20.52 12.48 2.70
CA ASN A 134 -21.45 11.36 2.49
C ASN A 134 -22.90 11.80 2.74
N ALA A 135 -23.15 12.56 3.81
CA ALA A 135 -24.48 13.09 4.10
C ALA A 135 -24.97 14.04 3.00
N GLY A 136 -24.09 14.88 2.44
CA GLY A 136 -24.39 15.75 1.30
C GLY A 136 -24.75 14.99 0.02
N LEU A 137 -24.24 13.77 -0.15
CA LEU A 137 -24.61 12.84 -1.21
C LEU A 137 -25.91 12.06 -0.92
N GLY A 138 -26.60 12.35 0.19
CA GLY A 138 -27.83 11.68 0.60
C GLY A 138 -27.62 10.29 1.19
N GLN A 139 -26.39 9.96 1.60
CA GLN A 139 -26.06 8.64 2.14
C GLN A 139 -26.20 8.63 3.67
N CYS A 140 -26.82 7.57 4.19
CA CYS A 140 -26.96 7.36 5.63
C CYS A 140 -25.84 6.45 6.13
N ILE A 141 -25.12 6.89 7.15
CA ILE A 141 -24.06 6.11 7.78
C ILE A 141 -24.64 5.42 9.02
N SER A 142 -24.51 4.09 9.08
CA SER A 142 -24.83 3.30 10.28
C SER A 142 -23.54 2.78 10.91
N LEU A 143 -23.45 2.86 12.24
CA LEU A 143 -22.34 2.35 13.01
C LEU A 143 -22.81 1.19 13.88
N SER A 144 -22.09 0.07 13.82
CA SER A 144 -22.28 -1.08 14.69
C SER A 144 -21.04 -1.28 15.56
N PHE A 145 -21.25 -1.53 16.84
CA PHE A 145 -20.17 -1.79 17.79
C PHE A 145 -19.95 -3.30 17.92
N ALA A 146 -18.71 -3.74 17.75
CA ALA A 146 -18.29 -5.11 18.01
C ALA A 146 -17.47 -5.15 19.31
N PRO A 147 -17.51 -6.26 20.06
CA PRO A 147 -16.58 -6.46 21.17
C PRO A 147 -15.13 -6.46 20.65
N ALA A 148 -14.22 -5.95 21.48
CA ALA A 148 -12.79 -5.85 21.19
C ALA A 148 -12.10 -7.23 21.18
#